data_AF-A0A963LVH8-F1
#
_entry.id   AF-A0A963LVH8-F1
#
_cell.length_a   1.000
_cell.length_b   1.000
_cell.length_c   1.000
_cell.angle_alpha   90.00
_cell.angle_beta   90.00
_cell.angle_gamma   90.00
#
_symmetry.space_group_name_H-M   'P 1'
#
loop_
_entity.id
_entity.type
_entity.pdbx_description
1 polymer ?
#
loop_
_entity_poly.entity_id
_entity_poly.type
_entity_poly.pdbx_seq_one_letter_code
_entity_poly.pdbx_strand_id
1 'polypeptide(L)'
;MPLLLDDAQVSGYARDGYVFPVPVLDALAVAELRGELESWERARGAPIDFPEKSKSYLLFGWADRLVHHPRILDAVQDLIGPDILVYHSTLFLKEAQTPAFVRWHQDSTYFYLEPHDHVTAWVALSEASERAGCMRVLTGSHRWGAFA
;
A
#
# COMPACT_ATOMS: atom_id res chain seq x y z
N MET A 1 4.21 -16.95 -17.06
CA MET A 1 2.97 -17.19 -16.30
C MET A 1 3.08 -16.35 -15.05
N PRO A 2 1.98 -15.72 -14.60
CA PRO A 2 1.98 -14.98 -13.36
C PRO A 2 2.39 -15.85 -12.16
N LEU A 3 3.03 -15.25 -11.16
CA LEU A 3 3.48 -15.89 -9.93
C LEU A 3 2.35 -15.99 -8.90
N LEU A 4 1.53 -14.95 -8.77
CA LEU A 4 0.46 -14.87 -7.78
C LEU A 4 -0.89 -14.42 -8.36
N LEU A 5 -0.91 -13.39 -9.21
CA LEU A 5 -2.15 -12.92 -9.83
C LEU A 5 -2.59 -13.88 -10.94
N ASP A 6 -3.88 -14.03 -11.21
CA ASP A 6 -4.30 -14.74 -12.44
C ASP A 6 -4.32 -13.80 -13.66
N ASP A 7 -4.42 -14.37 -14.87
CA ASP A 7 -4.44 -13.59 -16.11
C ASP A 7 -5.60 -12.59 -16.16
N ALA A 8 -6.73 -12.89 -15.50
CA ALA A 8 -7.89 -12.01 -15.44
C ALA A 8 -7.64 -10.82 -14.48
N GLN A 9 -6.92 -11.04 -13.39
CA GLN A 9 -6.46 -10.01 -12.46
C GLN A 9 -5.44 -9.09 -13.11
N VAL A 10 -4.44 -9.63 -13.82
CA VAL A 10 -3.45 -8.83 -14.57
C VAL A 10 -4.15 -7.99 -15.65
N SER A 11 -5.02 -8.62 -16.45
CA SER A 11 -5.82 -7.91 -17.46
C SER A 11 -6.77 -6.88 -16.84
N GLY A 12 -7.33 -7.20 -15.68
CA GLY A 12 -8.17 -6.32 -14.87
C GLY A 12 -7.40 -5.09 -14.39
N TYR A 13 -6.20 -5.25 -13.85
CA TYR A 13 -5.34 -4.13 -13.45
C TYR A 13 -5.04 -3.19 -14.62
N ALA A 14 -4.64 -3.74 -15.78
CA ALA A 14 -4.38 -2.93 -16.98
C ALA A 14 -5.65 -2.17 -17.44
N ARG A 15 -6.82 -2.80 -17.34
CA ARG A 15 -8.11 -2.20 -17.70
C ARG A 15 -8.59 -1.19 -16.66
N ASP A 16 -8.51 -1.47 -15.37
CA ASP A 16 -9.25 -0.73 -14.34
C ASP A 16 -8.36 0.20 -13.51
N GLY A 17 -7.04 0.02 -13.57
CA GLY A 17 -6.04 0.80 -12.84
C GLY A 17 -5.79 0.32 -11.41
N TYR A 18 -6.44 -0.78 -11.00
CA TYR A 18 -6.26 -1.39 -9.68
C TYR A 18 -6.68 -2.86 -9.72
N VAL A 19 -6.23 -3.64 -8.72
CA VAL A 19 -6.68 -5.01 -8.48
C VAL A 19 -6.85 -5.22 -6.98
N PHE A 20 -8.01 -5.74 -6.56
CA PHE A 20 -8.29 -6.14 -5.19
C PHE A 20 -9.47 -7.14 -5.16
N PRO A 21 -9.60 -7.95 -4.10
CA PRO A 21 -8.60 -8.21 -3.06
C PRO A 21 -7.46 -9.11 -3.57
N VAL A 22 -6.26 -8.94 -3.02
CA VAL A 22 -5.11 -9.84 -3.24
C VAL A 22 -4.68 -10.39 -1.89
N PRO A 23 -4.97 -11.66 -1.56
CA PRO A 23 -4.62 -12.24 -0.27
C PRO A 23 -3.10 -12.41 -0.13
N VAL A 24 -2.46 -11.55 0.66
CA VAL A 24 -1.00 -11.57 0.88
C VAL A 24 -0.59 -11.93 2.30
N LEU A 25 -1.43 -11.65 3.30
CA LEU A 25 -1.19 -11.93 4.72
C LEU A 25 -2.39 -12.69 5.31
N ASP A 26 -2.12 -13.57 6.27
CA ASP A 26 -3.16 -14.17 7.11
C ASP A 26 -3.41 -13.33 8.38
N ALA A 27 -4.42 -13.72 9.16
CA ALA A 27 -4.81 -12.99 10.36
C ALA A 27 -3.72 -12.98 11.44
N LEU A 28 -2.87 -14.01 11.51
CA LEU A 28 -1.79 -14.09 12.49
C LEU A 28 -0.66 -13.12 12.12
N ALA A 29 -0.25 -13.11 10.85
CA ALA A 29 0.75 -12.18 10.34
C ALA A 29 0.30 -10.72 10.47
N VAL A 30 -0.98 -10.44 10.19
CA VAL A 30 -1.56 -9.10 10.41
C VAL A 30 -1.48 -8.72 11.89
N ALA A 31 -1.84 -9.62 12.80
CA ALA A 31 -1.79 -9.36 14.25
C ALA A 31 -0.36 -9.13 14.76
N GLU A 32 0.62 -9.89 14.27
CA GLU A 32 2.04 -9.73 14.63
C GLU A 32 2.58 -8.37 14.19
N LEU A 33 2.45 -8.05 12.89
CA LEU A 33 2.95 -6.80 12.32
C LEU A 33 2.30 -5.58 12.98
N ARG A 34 0.98 -5.61 13.16
CA ARG A 34 0.25 -4.55 13.86
C ARG A 34 0.64 -4.47 15.33
N GLY A 35 0.86 -5.60 16.00
CA GLY A 35 1.29 -5.64 17.39
C GLY A 35 2.65 -4.98 17.62
N GLU A 36 3.59 -5.13 16.69
CA GLU A 36 4.89 -4.44 16.73
C GLU A 36 4.76 -2.93 16.53
N LEU A 37 3.95 -2.50 15.57
CA LEU A 37 3.60 -1.10 15.35
C LEU A 37 3.04 -0.48 16.64
N GLU A 38 1.99 -1.07 17.21
CA GLU A 38 1.32 -0.55 18.40
C GLU A 38 2.22 -0.63 19.65
N SER A 39 3.14 -1.60 19.71
CA SER A 39 4.11 -1.69 20.81
C SER A 39 5.08 -0.51 20.80
N TRP A 40 5.50 -0.08 19.61
CA TRP A 40 6.32 1.12 19.46
C TRP A 40 5.56 2.37 19.89
N GLU A 41 4.31 2.53 19.45
CA GLU A 41 3.46 3.68 19.83
C GLU A 41 3.25 3.76 21.34
N ARG A 42 2.99 2.62 22.00
CA ARG A 42 2.88 2.53 23.46
C ARG A 42 4.17 2.94 24.17
N ALA A 43 5.32 2.48 23.67
CA ALA A 43 6.61 2.83 24.26
C ALA A 43 6.93 4.32 24.08
N ARG A 44 6.50 4.92 22.96
CA ARG A 44 6.69 6.35 22.67
C ARG A 44 5.68 7.26 23.36
N GLY A 45 4.48 6.74 23.67
CA GLY A 45 3.36 7.50 24.21
C GLY A 45 2.63 8.35 23.16
N ALA A 46 2.81 8.07 21.87
CA ALA A 46 2.18 8.79 20.77
C ALA A 46 2.05 7.89 19.52
N PRO A 47 1.04 8.13 18.65
CA PRO A 47 0.96 7.45 17.35
C PRO A 47 2.17 7.71 16.47
N ILE A 48 2.46 6.79 15.55
CA ILE A 48 3.49 7.04 14.52
C ILE A 48 3.01 8.19 13.62
N ASP A 49 3.82 9.25 13.52
CA ASP A 49 3.59 10.35 12.59
C ASP A 49 4.86 10.67 11.80
N PHE A 50 4.90 11.80 11.09
CA PHE A 50 6.12 12.26 10.43
C PHE A 50 7.20 12.64 11.46
N PRO A 51 8.48 12.30 11.21
CA PRO A 51 8.98 11.68 9.97
C PRO A 51 8.83 10.15 9.88
N GLU A 52 8.55 9.45 10.98
CA GLU A 52 8.65 7.98 11.08
C GLU A 52 7.66 7.21 10.19
N LYS A 53 6.51 7.78 9.87
CA LYS A 53 5.54 7.16 8.94
C LYS A 53 6.00 7.14 7.48
N SER A 54 7.03 7.92 7.11
CA SER A 54 7.59 8.04 5.77
C SER A 54 8.83 7.15 5.64
N LYS A 55 8.88 6.31 4.61
CA LYS A 55 9.93 5.29 4.44
C LYS A 55 10.15 4.46 5.71
N SER A 56 9.05 4.05 6.34
CA SER A 56 9.02 3.32 7.61
C SER A 56 9.87 2.04 7.59
N TYR A 57 10.06 1.42 6.42
CA TYR A 57 10.92 0.25 6.24
C TYR A 57 12.40 0.51 6.58
N LEU A 58 12.86 1.75 6.56
CA LEU A 58 14.22 2.11 6.97
C LEU A 58 14.40 2.17 8.50
N LEU A 59 13.28 2.25 9.24
CA LEU A 59 13.27 2.45 10.69
C LEU A 59 12.76 1.23 11.45
N PHE A 60 11.86 0.45 10.84
CA PHE A 60 11.13 -0.60 11.54
C PHE A 60 11.24 -1.95 10.83
N GLY A 61 11.65 -2.98 11.57
CA GLY A 61 11.78 -4.35 11.03
C GLY A 61 10.46 -4.96 10.56
N TRP A 62 9.33 -4.60 11.16
CA TRP A 62 8.01 -5.02 10.65
C TRP A 62 7.68 -4.40 9.29
N ALA A 63 8.07 -3.14 9.06
CA ALA A 63 7.85 -2.45 7.79
C ALA A 63 8.81 -2.96 6.71
N ASP A 64 10.06 -3.24 7.08
CA ASP A 64 11.05 -3.89 6.21
C ASP A 64 10.57 -5.27 5.72
N ARG A 65 10.08 -6.10 6.64
CA ARG A 65 9.49 -7.42 6.29
C ARG A 65 8.29 -7.29 5.36
N LEU A 66 7.49 -6.23 5.50
CA LEU A 66 6.36 -5.97 4.60
C LEU A 66 6.81 -5.63 3.18
N VAL A 67 7.75 -4.69 3.01
CA VAL A 67 8.21 -4.28 1.68
C VAL A 67 8.99 -5.38 0.96
N HIS A 68 9.57 -6.34 1.70
CA HIS A 68 10.24 -7.53 1.17
C HIS A 68 9.37 -8.80 1.20
N HIS A 69 8.06 -8.70 1.49
CA HIS A 69 7.21 -9.88 1.64
C HIS A 69 7.02 -10.60 0.29
N PRO A 70 7.29 -11.92 0.19
CA PRO A 70 7.35 -12.62 -1.10
C PRO A 70 6.04 -12.53 -1.87
N ARG A 71 4.89 -12.74 -1.23
CA ARG A 71 3.59 -12.63 -1.90
C ARG A 71 3.26 -11.20 -2.38
N ILE A 72 3.80 -10.18 -1.73
CA ILE A 72 3.61 -8.79 -2.19
C ILE A 72 4.46 -8.58 -3.44
N LEU A 73 5.73 -9.01 -3.40
CA LEU A 73 6.65 -8.92 -4.52
C LEU A 73 6.19 -9.75 -5.72
N ASP A 74 5.63 -10.95 -5.51
CA ASP A 74 5.07 -11.79 -6.58
C ASP A 74 3.92 -11.07 -7.31
N ALA A 75 2.98 -10.47 -6.56
CA ALA A 75 1.89 -9.69 -7.16
C ALA A 75 2.38 -8.44 -7.89
N VAL A 76 3.38 -7.74 -7.35
CA VAL A 76 3.99 -6.56 -8.00
C VAL A 76 4.72 -6.98 -9.27
N GLN A 77 5.49 -8.07 -9.21
CA GLN A 77 6.24 -8.61 -10.33
C GLN A 77 5.33 -9.00 -11.50
N ASP A 78 4.15 -9.56 -11.21
CA ASP A 78 3.16 -9.89 -12.24
C ASP A 78 2.64 -8.67 -13.01
N LEU A 79 2.79 -7.46 -12.45
CA LEU A 79 2.33 -6.21 -13.06
C LEU A 79 3.45 -5.43 -13.75
N ILE A 80 4.65 -5.36 -13.16
CA ILE A 80 5.73 -4.47 -13.63
C ILE A 80 7.01 -5.21 -14.05
N GLY A 81 7.08 -6.53 -13.87
CA GLY A 81 8.26 -7.33 -14.13
C GLY A 81 9.19 -7.48 -12.90
N PRO A 82 10.31 -8.20 -13.05
CA PRO A 82 11.11 -8.69 -11.92
C PRO A 82 12.02 -7.63 -11.28
N ASP A 83 12.29 -6.53 -11.97
CA ASP A 83 13.20 -5.48 -11.50
C ASP A 83 12.46 -4.49 -10.61
N ILE A 84 12.29 -4.86 -9.35
CA ILE A 84 11.51 -4.10 -8.36
C ILE A 84 12.42 -3.26 -7.47
N LEU A 85 12.08 -1.98 -7.31
CA LEU A 85 12.68 -1.06 -6.34
C LEU A 85 11.63 -0.52 -5.38
N VAL A 86 11.89 -0.59 -4.07
CA VAL A 86 11.06 0.09 -3.06
C VAL A 86 11.39 1.59 -3.06
N TYR A 87 10.63 2.37 -3.82
CA TYR A 87 10.83 3.81 -3.92
C TYR A 87 10.39 4.55 -2.63
N HIS A 88 9.21 4.22 -2.12
CA HIS A 88 8.60 4.87 -0.97
C HIS A 88 7.62 3.96 -0.24
N SER A 89 7.40 4.22 1.05
CA SER A 89 6.27 3.69 1.81
C SER A 89 5.73 4.77 2.73
N THR A 90 4.41 4.78 2.92
CA THR A 90 3.74 5.70 3.85
C THR A 90 2.72 4.93 4.67
N LEU A 91 2.71 5.14 5.98
CA LEU A 91 1.66 4.60 6.85
C LEU A 91 0.42 5.49 6.84
N PHE A 92 -0.73 4.90 6.53
CA PHE A 92 -2.03 5.56 6.60
C PHE A 92 -2.79 5.13 7.85
N LEU A 93 -2.40 5.71 8.99
CA LEU A 93 -3.07 5.52 10.27
C LEU A 93 -4.32 6.42 10.34
N LYS A 94 -5.47 5.82 10.63
CA LYS A 94 -6.75 6.52 10.81
C LYS A 94 -7.37 6.10 12.15
N GLU A 95 -7.17 6.93 13.16
CA GLU A 95 -7.78 6.72 14.47
C GLU A 95 -9.29 6.87 14.43
N ALA A 96 -9.97 6.18 15.34
CA ALA A 96 -11.42 6.26 15.45
C ALA A 96 -11.87 7.72 15.60
N GLN A 97 -12.94 8.09 14.88
CA GLN A 97 -13.54 9.44 14.91
C GLN A 97 -12.62 10.57 14.41
N THR A 98 -11.48 10.25 13.77
CA THR A 98 -10.66 11.29 13.13
C THR A 98 -11.41 11.94 11.97
N PRO A 99 -11.37 13.28 11.82
CA PRO A 99 -11.90 13.95 10.62
C PRO A 99 -10.95 13.84 9.42
N ALA A 100 -9.75 13.26 9.60
CA ALA A 100 -8.75 13.16 8.56
C ALA A 100 -9.21 12.26 7.40
N PHE A 101 -9.05 12.76 6.17
CA PHE A 101 -9.30 11.99 4.96
C PHE A 101 -8.26 12.34 3.89
N VAL A 102 -8.05 11.40 2.97
CA VAL A 102 -7.20 11.61 1.81
C VAL A 102 -8.10 12.07 0.67
N ARG A 103 -7.79 13.23 0.07
CA ARG A 103 -8.56 13.80 -1.06
C ARG A 103 -8.33 12.98 -2.32
N TRP A 104 -9.18 13.15 -3.34
CA TRP A 104 -8.91 12.61 -4.68
C TRP A 104 -7.57 13.13 -5.20
N HIS A 105 -6.71 12.21 -5.64
CA HIS A 105 -5.38 12.49 -6.19
C HIS A 105 -4.90 11.30 -7.03
N GLN A 106 -3.78 11.48 -7.73
CA GLN A 106 -2.98 10.41 -8.33
C GLN A 106 -1.61 10.40 -7.66
N ASP A 107 -1.07 9.22 -7.34
CA ASP A 107 0.23 9.09 -6.68
C ASP A 107 1.40 9.67 -7.51
N SER A 108 1.29 9.61 -8.85
CA SER A 108 2.29 10.13 -9.79
C SER A 108 2.65 11.60 -9.56
N THR A 109 1.71 12.41 -9.06
CA THR A 109 1.93 13.85 -8.82
C THR A 109 2.80 14.13 -7.60
N TYR A 110 3.02 13.14 -6.73
CA TYR A 110 3.87 13.25 -5.55
C TYR A 110 5.25 12.64 -5.75
N PHE A 111 5.38 11.65 -6.65
CA PHE A 111 6.61 10.87 -6.79
C PHE A 111 7.59 11.42 -7.81
N TYR A 112 7.11 12.26 -8.75
CA TYR A 112 7.95 12.91 -9.77
C TYR A 112 8.84 11.93 -10.57
N LEU A 113 8.34 10.72 -10.80
CA LEU A 113 8.99 9.70 -11.63
C LEU A 113 8.63 9.93 -13.11
N GLU A 114 9.61 9.75 -13.98
CA GLU A 114 9.45 9.77 -15.44
C GLU A 114 10.12 8.53 -16.06
N PRO A 115 9.38 7.64 -16.75
CA PRO A 115 7.92 7.64 -16.91
C PRO A 115 7.18 7.42 -15.57
N HIS A 116 5.87 7.67 -15.52
CA HIS A 116 5.03 7.43 -14.34
C HIS A 116 4.78 5.94 -14.03
N ASP A 117 5.77 5.09 -14.28
CA ASP A 117 5.70 3.63 -14.12
C ASP A 117 6.02 3.24 -12.68
N HIS A 118 5.01 3.36 -11.81
CA HIS A 118 5.06 2.85 -10.45
C HIS A 118 3.75 2.16 -10.09
N VAL A 119 3.82 1.24 -9.12
CA VAL A 119 2.67 0.56 -8.54
C VAL A 119 2.72 0.73 -7.03
N THR A 120 1.56 1.04 -6.44
CA THR A 120 1.39 1.13 -4.99
C THR A 120 0.74 -0.15 -4.48
N ALA A 121 1.46 -0.93 -3.68
CA ALA A 121 0.87 -2.02 -2.91
C ALA A 121 0.27 -1.47 -1.61
N TRP A 122 -1.06 -1.35 -1.54
CA TRP A 122 -1.76 -0.93 -0.33
C TRP A 122 -2.12 -2.16 0.53
N VAL A 123 -1.47 -2.30 1.70
CA VAL A 123 -1.62 -3.45 2.58
C VAL A 123 -2.42 -3.08 3.83
N ALA A 124 -3.54 -3.77 4.04
CA ALA A 124 -4.37 -3.57 5.22
C ALA A 124 -3.78 -4.29 6.45
N LEU A 125 -3.37 -3.54 7.48
CA LEU A 125 -2.99 -4.10 8.79
C LEU A 125 -4.14 -4.07 9.81
N SER A 126 -5.30 -3.57 9.39
CA SER A 126 -6.56 -3.60 10.14
C SER A 126 -7.72 -3.73 9.15
N GLU A 127 -8.93 -3.97 9.65
CA GLU A 127 -10.12 -3.95 8.81
C GLU A 127 -10.25 -2.58 8.10
N ALA A 128 -10.41 -2.62 6.78
CA ALA A 128 -10.57 -1.45 5.92
C ALA A 128 -12.00 -1.38 5.38
N SER A 129 -12.98 -1.30 6.27
CA SER A 129 -14.39 -1.14 5.91
C SER A 129 -14.71 0.31 5.52
N GLU A 130 -15.89 0.56 4.95
CA GLU A 130 -16.36 1.93 4.67
C GLU A 130 -16.41 2.78 5.95
N ARG A 131 -16.78 2.17 7.08
CA ARG A 131 -16.81 2.83 8.39
C ARG A 131 -15.42 3.17 8.92
N ALA A 132 -14.40 2.38 8.56
CA ALA A 132 -13.01 2.62 8.90
C ALA A 132 -12.31 3.58 7.91
N GLY A 133 -13.01 4.03 6.86
CA GLY A 133 -12.48 4.94 5.87
C GLY A 133 -11.58 4.25 4.83
N CYS A 134 -12.09 3.16 4.24
CA CYS A 134 -11.44 2.45 3.13
C CYS A 134 -11.10 3.36 1.92
N MET A 135 -10.22 2.86 1.05
CA MET A 135 -9.86 3.54 -0.19
C MET A 135 -11.04 3.56 -1.17
N ARG A 136 -11.14 4.64 -1.95
CA ARG A 136 -12.00 4.72 -3.13
C ARG A 136 -11.11 4.93 -4.35
N VAL A 137 -11.38 4.20 -5.42
CA VAL A 137 -10.65 4.32 -6.69
C VAL A 137 -11.64 4.63 -7.79
N LEU A 138 -11.26 5.52 -8.70
CA LEU A 138 -12.06 5.83 -9.89
C LEU A 138 -11.57 4.94 -11.03
N THR A 139 -12.37 3.94 -11.38
CA THR A 139 -12.02 2.91 -12.37
C THR A 139 -11.59 3.51 -13.70
N GLY A 140 -10.42 3.10 -14.20
CA GLY A 140 -9.86 3.54 -15.48
C GLY A 140 -9.22 4.92 -15.49
N SER A 141 -9.20 5.63 -14.35
CA SER A 141 -8.67 7.00 -14.26
C SER A 141 -7.17 7.13 -14.49
N HIS A 142 -6.41 6.02 -14.40
CA HIS A 142 -4.98 5.97 -14.75
C HIS A 142 -4.72 6.29 -16.23
N ARG A 143 -5.72 6.15 -17.11
CA ARG A 143 -5.61 6.47 -18.54
C ARG A 143 -5.90 7.94 -18.88
N TRP A 144 -6.26 8.76 -17.89
CA TRP A 144 -6.63 10.17 -18.12
C TRP A 144 -5.42 11.11 -18.18
N GLY A 145 -4.20 10.57 -18.03
CA GLY A 145 -2.99 11.35 -17.84
C GLY A 145 -2.86 11.84 -16.39
N ALA A 146 -1.72 12.46 -16.08
CA ALA A 146 -1.52 13.10 -14.79
C ALA A 146 -2.32 14.40 -14.73
N PHE A 147 -3.12 14.57 -13.68
CA PHE A 147 -3.76 15.84 -13.36
C PHE A 147 -2.72 16.79 -12.77
N ALA A 148 -2.52 17.93 -13.43
CA ALA A 148 -1.72 19.04 -12.92
C ALA A 148 -2.50 19.86 -11.89
#